data_AF-A0A168NX60-F1
#
_entry.id   AF-A0A168NX60-F1
#
_cell.length_a   1.000
_cell.length_b   1.000
_cell.length_c   1.000
_cell.angle_alpha   90.00
_cell.angle_beta   90.00
_cell.angle_gamma   90.00
#
_symmetry.space_group_name_H-M   'P 1'
#
loop_
_entity.id
_entity.type
_entity.pdbx_description
1 polymer ?
#
loop_
_entity_poly.entity_id
_entity_poly.type
_entity_poly.pdbx_seq_one_letter_code
_entity_poly.pdbx_strand_id
1 'polypeptide(L)' 'MDNEILRYTFAYKVISTGNEEQISVFADSKEKASELALETAYDYEFTSKEDIEMGQLLSISKAVGDNYVECAGCAS' A
#
# COMPACT_ATOMS: atom_id res chain seq x y z
N MET A 1 -19.91 -1.49 17.49
CA MET A 1 -18.76 -0.61 17.23
C MET A 1 -18.51 -0.72 15.75
N ASP A 2 -18.99 0.25 14.99
CA ASP A 2 -18.72 0.35 13.57
C ASP A 2 -17.22 0.63 13.42
N ASN A 3 -16.45 -0.36 12.99
CA ASN A 3 -15.05 -0.10 12.67
C ASN A 3 -15.03 0.83 11.45
N GLU A 4 -14.56 2.06 11.64
CA GLU A 4 -14.42 3.04 10.57
C GLU A 4 -13.44 2.48 9.53
N ILE A 5 -13.88 2.40 8.27
CA ILE A 5 -12.99 2.00 7.17
C ILE A 5 -12.03 3.14 6.89
N LEU A 6 -10.75 2.89 7.07
CA LEU A 6 -9.66 3.83 6.85
C LEU A 6 -8.82 3.39 5.64
N ARG A 7 -8.20 4.36 4.98
CA ARG A 7 -7.19 4.14 3.94
C ARG A 7 -5.84 3.99 4.63
N TYR A 8 -5.19 2.86 4.44
CA TYR A 8 -3.83 2.58 4.91
C TYR A 8 -2.89 2.59 3.72
N THR A 9 -1.81 3.34 3.80
CA THR A 9 -0.78 3.39 2.76
C THR A 9 0.49 2.74 3.27
N PHE A 10 0.98 1.71 2.58
CA PHE A 10 2.18 0.97 2.90
C PHE A 10 3.24 1.21 1.82
N ALA A 11 4.51 1.26 2.25
CA ALA A 11 5.63 1.06 1.34
C ALA A 11 5.75 -0.43 1.02
N TYR A 12 6.18 -0.77 -0.20
CA TYR A 12 6.58 -2.13 -0.55
C TYR A 12 7.73 -2.11 -1.55
N LYS A 13 8.49 -3.20 -1.60
CA LYS A 13 9.59 -3.38 -2.54
C LYS A 13 9.40 -4.65 -3.34
N VAL A 14 9.59 -4.56 -4.65
CA VAL A 14 9.65 -5.73 -5.52
C VAL A 14 11.08 -6.24 -5.52
N ILE A 15 11.30 -7.44 -5.01
CA ILE A 15 12.64 -8.01 -4.79
C ILE A 15 13.35 -8.21 -6.13
N SER A 16 12.67 -8.74 -7.15
CA SER A 16 13.25 -9.02 -8.46
C SER A 16 13.76 -7.79 -9.21
N THR A 17 13.07 -6.64 -9.09
CA THR A 17 13.46 -5.40 -9.78
C THR A 17 14.23 -4.44 -8.88
N GLY A 18 14.09 -4.59 -7.56
CA GLY A 18 14.59 -3.66 -6.56
C GLY A 18 13.78 -2.38 -6.43
N ASN A 19 12.66 -2.25 -7.16
CA ASN A 19 11.83 -1.05 -7.15
C ASN A 19 11.06 -0.92 -5.84
N GLU A 20 11.02 0.30 -5.31
CA GLU A 20 10.26 0.66 -4.11
C GLU A 20 9.05 1.50 -4.52
N GLU A 21 7.87 1.06 -4.12
CA GLU A 21 6.58 1.61 -4.51
C GLU A 21 5.69 1.76 -3.27
N GLN A 22 4.51 2.34 -3.45
CA GLN A 22 3.53 2.53 -2.38
C GLN A 22 2.17 2.01 -2.79
N ILE A 23 1.47 1.38 -1.85
CA ILE A 23 0.13 0.85 -2.09
C ILE A 23 -0.84 1.32 -1.02
N SER A 24 -2.06 1.65 -1.44
CA SER A 24 -3.12 2.11 -0.56
C SER A 24 -4.29 1.15 -0.58
N VAL A 25 -4.73 0.71 0.59
CA VAL A 25 -5.89 -0.18 0.74
C VAL A 25 -6.85 0.34 1.79
N PHE A 26 -8.13 0.00 1.63
CA PHE A 26 -9.17 0.35 2.59
C PHE A 26 -9.45 -0.84 3.50
N ALA A 27 -9.37 -0.64 4.80
CA ALA A 27 -9.61 -1.68 5.78
C ALA A 27 -10.20 -1.12 7.08
N ASP A 28 -10.82 -2.00 7.85
CA ASP A 28 -11.34 -1.72 9.19
C ASP A 28 -10.25 -1.78 10.29
N SER A 29 -9.07 -2.30 9.96
CA SER A 29 -7.96 -2.54 10.89
C SER A 29 -6.63 -2.63 10.16
N LYS A 30 -5.53 -2.33 10.86
CA LYS A 30 -4.17 -2.38 10.29
C LYS A 30 -3.76 -3.80 9.88
N GLU A 31 -4.15 -4.81 10.65
CA GLU A 31 -3.82 -6.23 10.36
C GLU A 31 -4.39 -6.63 9.01
N LYS A 32 -5.69 -6.42 8.82
CA LYS A 32 -6.38 -6.67 7.56
C LYS A 32 -5.84 -5.80 6.41
N ALA A 33 -5.50 -4.55 6.70
CA ALA A 33 -4.88 -3.68 5.71
C ALA A 33 -3.53 -4.23 5.23
N SER A 34 -2.73 -4.81 6.12
CA SER A 34 -1.44 -5.39 5.74
C SER A 34 -1.59 -6.61 4.83
N GLU A 35 -2.58 -7.47 5.09
CA GLU A 35 -2.88 -8.63 4.24
C GLU A 35 -3.36 -8.17 2.85
N LEU A 36 -4.33 -7.26 2.81
CA LEU A 36 -4.85 -6.69 1.57
C LEU A 36 -3.77 -5.96 0.76
N ALA A 37 -2.88 -5.23 1.44
CA ALA A 37 -1.79 -4.51 0.79
C ALA A 37 -0.80 -5.47 0.11
N LEU A 38 -0.44 -6.57 0.77
CA LEU A 38 0.40 -7.60 0.17
C LEU A 38 -0.30 -8.25 -1.05
N GLU A 39 -1.57 -8.64 -0.89
CA GLU A 39 -2.37 -9.23 -1.98
C GLU A 39 -2.45 -8.31 -3.20
N THR A 40 -2.74 -7.03 -2.96
CA THR A 40 -2.85 -6.05 -4.03
C THR A 40 -1.48 -5.76 -4.67
N ALA A 41 -0.39 -5.76 -3.89
CA ALA A 41 0.95 -5.45 -4.40
C ALA A 41 1.46 -6.52 -5.38
N TYR A 42 1.37 -7.81 -5.04
CA TYR A 42 1.85 -8.84 -5.96
C TYR A 42 0.94 -9.01 -7.19
N ASP A 43 -0.37 -8.73 -7.06
CA ASP A 43 -1.31 -8.75 -8.19
C ASP A 43 -1.03 -7.59 -9.15
N TYR A 44 -0.84 -6.37 -8.62
CA TYR A 44 -0.53 -5.18 -9.40
C TYR A 44 0.81 -5.28 -10.15
N GLU A 45 1.83 -5.83 -9.50
CA GLU A 45 3.15 -6.04 -10.08
C GLU A 45 3.25 -7.31 -10.95
N PHE A 46 2.14 -8.05 -11.11
CA PHE A 46 2.10 -9.33 -11.85
C PHE A 46 3.18 -10.32 -11.39
N THR A 47 3.46 -10.36 -10.08
CA THR A 47 4.49 -11.19 -9.47
C THR A 47 3.91 -12.10 -8.37
N SER A 48 4.77 -12.84 -7.69
CA SER A 48 4.40 -13.71 -6.58
C SER A 48 4.54 -12.98 -5.24
N LYS A 49 3.75 -13.39 -4.23
CA LYS A 49 3.84 -12.83 -2.86
C LYS A 49 5.25 -12.86 -2.27
N GLU A 50 6.07 -13.84 -2.65
CA GLU A 50 7.43 -14.03 -2.17
C GLU A 50 8.41 -13.03 -2.76
N ASP A 51 8.02 -12.39 -3.87
CA ASP A 51 8.79 -11.36 -4.57
C ASP A 51 8.43 -9.95 -4.08
N ILE A 52 7.48 -9.83 -3.13
CA ILE A 52 7.09 -8.58 -2.50
C ILE A 52 7.57 -8.55 -1.06
N GLU A 53 8.38 -7.55 -0.74
CA GLU A 53 8.76 -7.21 0.64
C GLU A 53 7.90 -6.03 1.11
N MET A 54 6.95 -6.30 2.01
CA MET A 54 6.14 -5.26 2.62
C MET A 54 6.97 -4.41 3.59
N GLY A 55 6.94 -3.11 3.37
CA GLY A 55 7.61 -2.13 4.20
C GLY A 55 6.72 -1.57 5.32
N GLN A 56 7.10 -0.40 5.81
CA GLN A 56 6.38 0.28 6.89
C GLN A 56 5.07 0.91 6.41
N LEU A 57 4.13 1.06 7.34
CA LEU A 57 2.92 1.86 7.15
C LEU A 57 3.31 3.34 7.10
N LEU A 58 3.03 4.02 6.00
CA LEU A 58 3.37 5.41 5.74
C LEU A 58 2.27 6.38 6.22
N SER A 59 1.01 6.03 6.02
CA SER A 59 -0.12 6.91 6.37
C SER A 59 -1.41 6.15 6.63
N ILE A 60 -2.28 6.76 7.44
CA ILE A 60 -3.67 6.35 7.65
C ILE A 60 -4.56 7.58 7.47
N SER A 61 -5.52 7.52 6.55
CA SER A 61 -6.46 8.62 6.30
C SER A 61 -7.91 8.13 6.17
N LYS A 62 -8.88 9.03 6.35
CA LYS A 62 -10.29 8.69 6.13
C LYS A 62 -10.56 8.56 4.64
N ALA A 63 -11.55 7.75 4.27
CA ALA A 63 -11.95 7.55 2.87
C ALA A 63 -12.52 8.81 2.19
N VAL A 64 -12.84 9.86 2.96
CA VAL A 64 -13.38 11.13 2.46
C VAL A 64 -12.24 12.12 2.29
N GLY A 65 -12.15 12.67 1.07
CA GLY A 65 -10.99 13.34 0.51
C GLY A 65 -10.25 14.30 1.43
N ASP A 66 -8.92 14.15 1.46
CA ASP A 66 -8.00 15.27 1.38
C ASP A 66 -6.59 14.76 1.05
N ASN A 67 -5.94 15.44 0.11
CA ASN A 67 -4.51 15.41 -0.23
C ASN A 67 -3.97 14.23 -1.04
N TYR A 68 -4.07 14.41 -2.36
CA TYR A 68 -2.92 14.41 -3.28
C TYR A 68 -1.57 14.16 -2.58
N VAL A 69 -0.97 12.98 -2.78
CA VAL A 69 0.48 12.84 -2.69
C VAL A 69 0.97 12.89 -4.12
N GLU A 70 1.59 14.01 -4.44
CA GLU A 70 2.42 14.16 -5.61
C GLU A 70 3.31 12.93 -5.72
N CYS A 71 3.15 12.21 -6.83
CA CYS A 71 4.11 11.25 -7.32
C CYS A 71 5.47 11.94 -7.28
N ALA A 72 6.27 11.64 -6.27
CA ALA A 72 7.61 12.20 -6.16
C ALA A 72 8.45 11.59 -7.27
N GLY A 73 8.51 12.29 -8.40
CA GLY A 73 9.60 12.23 -9.37
C GLY A 73 9.81 10.88 -10.06
N CYS A 74 8.86 10.45 -10.89
CA CYS A 74 9.25 9.70 -12.09
C CYS A 74 9.84 10.69 -13.11
N ALA A 75 11.17 10.71 -13.13
CA ALA A 75 12.13 11.35 -14.03
C ALA A 75 11.62 11.94 -15.37
N SER A 76 11.91 13.22 -15.60
CA SER A 76 12.87 13.71 -16.64
C SER A 76 13.19 15.19 -16.45
#